data_AF-A0A6G0AEI9-F1
#
_entry.id   AF-A0A6G0AEI9-F1
#
_cell.length_a   1.000
_cell.length_b   1.000
_cell.length_c   1.000
_cell.angle_alpha   90.00
_cell.angle_beta   90.00
_cell.angle_gamma   90.00
#
_symmetry.space_group_name_H-M   'P 1'
#
loop_
_entity.id
_entity.type
_entity.pdbx_description
1 polymer ?
#
loop_
_entity_poly.entity_id
_entity_poly.type
_entity_poly.pdbx_seq_one_letter_code
_entity_poly.pdbx_strand_id
1 'polypeptide(L)'
;MNKNPKILKLIDEERIVSNFNVDGNVDKEFVGEILNVYVTDIPIMIKELETAFENKDAAILKFYAHKLSGNLLNLGCESLVELCRSIETSIKKNDFNPEVSLLIFELKKSITRLVNELFELKEKYPVSRNNQ
;
A
#
# COMPACT_ATOMS: atom_id res chain seq x y z
N MET A 1 -33.87 10.58 0.81
CA MET A 1 -32.62 10.86 0.05
C MET A 1 -31.53 9.94 0.58
N ASN A 2 -31.44 8.70 0.07
CA ASN A 2 -30.42 7.74 0.49
C ASN A 2 -29.22 7.87 -0.46
N LYS A 3 -28.33 8.83 -0.20
CA LYS A 3 -26.96 8.75 -0.71
C LYS A 3 -26.14 8.08 0.37
N ASN A 4 -26.20 6.75 0.42
CA ASN A 4 -25.18 5.99 1.12
C ASN A 4 -23.87 6.34 0.39
N PRO A 5 -22.89 7.03 1.01
CA PRO A 5 -21.66 7.35 0.32
C PRO A 5 -21.02 6.01 -0.03
N LYS A 6 -21.04 5.66 -1.32
CA LYS A 6 -20.32 4.50 -1.83
C LYS A 6 -18.89 4.70 -1.37
N ILE A 7 -18.44 3.94 -0.37
CA ILE A 7 -17.04 3.99 0.07
C ILE A 7 -16.23 3.63 -1.17
N LEU A 8 -15.54 4.62 -1.73
CA LEU A 8 -14.71 4.42 -2.91
C LEU A 8 -13.61 3.45 -2.48
N LYS A 9 -13.58 2.29 -3.13
CA LYS A 9 -12.50 1.32 -2.98
C LYS A 9 -11.19 1.95 -3.43
N LEU A 10 -10.15 1.71 -2.67
CA LEU A 10 -8.76 2.07 -2.99
C LEU A 10 -8.11 1.01 -3.87
N ILE A 11 -8.50 -0.26 -3.71
CA ILE A 11 -7.94 -1.38 -4.49
C ILE A 11 -8.65 -1.55 -5.84
N ASP A 12 -7.86 -1.92 -6.85
CA ASP A 12 -8.34 -2.42 -8.13
C ASP A 12 -8.07 -3.93 -8.22
N GLU A 13 -9.11 -4.73 -7.95
CA GLU A 13 -9.03 -6.20 -7.96
C GLU A 13 -8.64 -6.75 -9.33
N GLU A 14 -9.15 -6.18 -10.42
CA GLU A 14 -8.83 -6.63 -11.79
C GLU A 14 -7.36 -6.37 -12.11
N ARG A 15 -6.84 -5.22 -11.66
CA ARG A 15 -5.42 -4.90 -11.79
C ARG A 15 -4.51 -5.82 -10.98
N ILE A 16 -4.89 -6.14 -9.74
CA ILE A 16 -4.15 -7.10 -8.92
C ILE A 16 -4.09 -8.45 -9.63
N VAL A 17 -5.23 -8.98 -10.04
CA VAL A 17 -5.32 -10.28 -10.72
C VAL A 17 -4.54 -10.29 -12.03
N SER A 18 -4.64 -9.23 -12.84
CA SER A 18 -3.93 -9.14 -14.13
C SER A 18 -2.41 -9.03 -13.98
N ASN A 19 -1.90 -8.36 -12.94
CA ASN A 19 -0.47 -8.30 -12.64
C ASN A 19 0.14 -9.69 -12.34
N PHE A 20 -0.68 -10.65 -11.91
CA PHE A 20 -0.26 -12.00 -11.55
C PHE A 20 -0.82 -13.07 -12.50
N ASN A 21 -1.38 -12.67 -13.64
CA ASN A 21 -1.84 -13.58 -14.66
C ASN A 21 -0.66 -14.00 -15.55
N VAL A 22 -0.31 -15.29 -15.53
CA VAL A 22 0.71 -15.88 -16.40
C VAL A 22 0.00 -16.80 -17.40
N ASP A 23 0.22 -16.55 -18.70
CA ASP A 23 -0.33 -17.36 -19.80
C ASP A 23 -1.86 -17.49 -19.85
N GLY A 24 -2.58 -16.48 -19.34
CA GLY A 24 -4.05 -16.41 -19.40
C GLY A 24 -4.77 -17.22 -18.34
N ASN A 25 -4.04 -17.91 -17.45
CA ASN A 25 -4.60 -18.59 -16.29
C ASN A 25 -4.29 -17.82 -15.00
N VAL A 26 -5.34 -17.49 -14.26
CA VAL A 26 -5.22 -16.88 -12.93
C VAL A 26 -5.04 -17.99 -11.90
N ASP A 27 -3.83 -18.10 -11.35
CA ASP A 27 -3.59 -18.91 -10.15
C ASP A 27 -4.17 -18.19 -8.92
N LYS A 28 -5.36 -18.60 -8.51
CA LYS A 28 -6.06 -18.00 -7.37
C LYS A 28 -5.37 -18.27 -6.03
N GLU A 29 -4.62 -19.37 -5.90
CA GLU A 29 -3.86 -19.66 -4.68
C GLU A 29 -2.69 -18.71 -4.57
N PHE A 30 -1.96 -18.51 -5.67
CA PHE A 30 -0.88 -17.53 -5.74
C PHE A 30 -1.37 -16.11 -5.45
N VAL A 31 -2.52 -15.69 -5.98
CA VAL A 31 -3.13 -14.40 -5.64
C VAL A 31 -3.40 -14.30 -4.13
N GLY A 32 -3.94 -15.35 -3.51
CA GLY A 32 -4.14 -15.42 -2.06
C GLY A 32 -2.84 -15.27 -1.26
N GLU A 33 -1.76 -15.92 -1.69
CA GLU A 33 -0.43 -15.81 -1.07
C GLU A 33 0.14 -14.39 -1.19
N ILE A 34 0.03 -13.77 -2.36
CA ILE A 34 0.47 -12.38 -2.57
C ILE A 34 -0.33 -11.39 -1.72
N LEU A 35 -1.66 -11.57 -1.62
CA LEU A 35 -2.49 -10.74 -0.74
C LEU A 35 -2.07 -10.88 0.73
N ASN A 36 -1.66 -12.07 1.19
CA ASN A 36 -1.11 -12.25 2.53
C ASN A 36 0.17 -11.44 2.77
N VAL A 37 1.07 -11.43 1.78
CA VAL A 37 2.29 -10.64 1.83
C VAL A 37 1.94 -9.16 1.96
N TYR A 38 1.03 -8.64 1.13
CA TYR A 38 0.65 -7.22 1.20
C TYR A 38 -0.01 -6.83 2.53
N VAL A 39 -0.91 -7.66 3.07
CA VAL A 39 -1.55 -7.43 4.38
C VAL A 39 -0.51 -7.35 5.51
N THR A 40 0.60 -8.07 5.39
CA THR A 40 1.68 -8.11 6.39
C THR A 40 2.69 -6.99 6.20
N ASP A 41 3.16 -6.79 4.98
CA ASP A 41 4.32 -5.96 4.70
C ASP A 41 3.98 -4.47 4.60
N ILE A 42 2.82 -4.11 4.05
CA ILE A 42 2.43 -2.70 3.90
C ILE A 42 2.35 -1.97 5.26
N PRO A 43 1.71 -2.54 6.31
CA PRO A 43 1.74 -1.95 7.65
C PRO A 43 3.15 -1.76 8.22
N ILE A 44 4.07 -2.69 7.91
CA ILE A 44 5.47 -2.59 8.36
C ILE A 44 6.14 -1.42 7.62
N MET A 45 5.98 -1.31 6.31
CA MET A 45 6.59 -0.23 5.52
C MET A 45 6.15 1.16 5.96
N ILE A 46 4.85 1.36 6.27
CA ILE A 46 4.40 2.67 6.76
C ILE A 46 4.96 2.98 8.14
N LYS A 47 5.11 1.99 9.02
CA LYS A 47 5.73 2.16 10.33
C LYS A 47 7.20 2.56 10.21
N GLU A 48 7.96 1.89 9.35
CA GLU A 48 9.36 2.22 9.10
C GLU A 48 9.51 3.63 8.49
N LEU A 49 8.59 4.03 7.62
CA LEU A 49 8.51 5.38 7.07
C LEU A 49 8.29 6.43 8.18
N GLU A 50 7.35 6.17 9.12
CA GLU A 50 7.13 7.03 10.29
C GLU A 50 8.37 7.13 11.18
N THR A 51 9.00 6.00 11.50
CA THR A 51 10.23 5.96 12.31
C THR A 51 11.38 6.72 11.64
N ALA A 52 11.52 6.63 10.32
CA ALA A 52 12.52 7.40 9.58
C ALA A 52 12.27 8.91 9.66
N PHE A 53 11.01 9.34 9.61
CA PHE A 53 10.64 10.74 9.79
C PHE A 53 10.98 11.25 11.19
N GLU A 54 10.64 10.49 12.23
CA GLU A 54 10.94 10.82 13.63
C GLU A 54 12.45 10.92 13.90
N ASN A 55 13.23 10.02 13.30
CA ASN A 55 14.69 10.00 13.41
C ASN A 55 15.40 11.00 12.49
N LYS A 56 14.65 11.76 11.68
CA LYS A 56 15.19 12.68 10.66
C LYS A 56 16.15 11.99 9.67
N ASP A 57 15.87 10.74 9.33
CA ASP A 57 16.64 9.97 8.35
C ASP A 57 15.98 10.06 6.96
N ALA A 58 16.44 11.01 6.17
CA ALA A 58 15.86 11.28 4.86
C ALA A 58 16.16 10.17 3.84
N ALA A 59 17.25 9.43 4.02
CA ALA A 59 17.61 8.34 3.12
C ALA A 59 16.64 7.16 3.33
N ILE A 60 16.42 6.78 4.58
CA ILE A 60 15.48 5.71 4.94
C ILE A 60 14.03 6.13 4.64
N LEU A 61 13.67 7.40 4.91
CA LEU A 61 12.33 7.91 4.58
C LEU A 61 12.03 7.77 3.08
N LYS A 62 12.95 8.21 2.22
CA LYS A 62 12.82 8.07 0.75
C LYS A 62 12.77 6.62 0.33
N PHE A 63 13.61 5.76 0.92
CA PHE A 63 13.64 4.34 0.59
C PHE A 63 12.28 3.67 0.85
N TYR A 64 11.68 3.88 2.03
CA TYR A 64 10.38 3.29 2.34
C TYR A 64 9.23 3.93 1.58
N ALA A 65 9.26 5.24 1.32
CA ALA A 65 8.28 5.89 0.45
C ALA A 65 8.31 5.29 -0.97
N HIS A 66 9.50 5.13 -1.55
CA HIS A 66 9.68 4.55 -2.88
C HIS A 66 9.23 3.09 -2.94
N LYS A 67 9.69 2.27 -1.97
CA LYS A 67 9.31 0.86 -1.87
C LYS A 67 7.80 0.69 -1.71
N LEU A 68 7.17 1.48 -0.85
CA LEU A 68 5.72 1.46 -0.66
C LEU A 68 4.99 1.88 -1.95
N SER A 69 5.48 2.89 -2.69
CA SER A 69 4.87 3.30 -3.95
C SER A 69 4.82 2.16 -4.99
N GLY A 70 5.86 1.34 -5.08
CA GLY A 70 5.88 0.19 -6.00
C GLY A 70 4.82 -0.86 -5.64
N ASN A 71 4.64 -1.13 -4.35
CA ASN A 71 3.59 -2.03 -3.87
C ASN A 71 2.20 -1.47 -4.18
N LEU A 72 1.97 -0.18 -3.92
CA LEU A 72 0.71 0.50 -4.19
C LEU A 72 0.37 0.53 -5.68
N LEU A 73 1.36 0.67 -6.55
CA LEU A 73 1.18 0.63 -7.99
C LEU A 73 0.67 -0.73 -8.49
N ASN A 74 1.17 -1.82 -7.89
CA ASN A 74 0.72 -3.18 -8.19
C ASN A 74 -0.72 -3.44 -7.69
N LEU A 75 -1.17 -2.67 -6.71
CA LEU A 75 -2.53 -2.75 -6.16
C LEU A 75 -3.54 -1.82 -6.86
N GLY A 76 -3.08 -0.99 -7.80
CA GLY A 76 -3.91 0.01 -8.47
C GLY A 76 -4.33 1.17 -7.56
N CYS A 77 -3.47 1.55 -6.60
CA CYS A 77 -3.75 2.64 -5.66
C CYS A 77 -3.07 3.95 -6.09
N GLU A 78 -3.39 4.50 -7.26
CA GLU A 78 -2.68 5.66 -7.84
C GLU A 78 -2.64 6.86 -6.90
N SER A 79 -3.72 7.16 -6.19
CA SER A 79 -3.77 8.28 -5.26
C SER A 79 -2.76 8.14 -4.12
N LEU A 80 -2.49 6.92 -3.66
CA LEU A 80 -1.50 6.66 -2.61
C LEU A 80 -0.08 6.63 -3.18
N VAL A 81 0.09 6.23 -4.45
CA VAL A 81 1.37 6.37 -5.17
C VAL A 81 1.79 7.84 -5.24
N GLU A 82 0.86 8.74 -5.55
CA GLU A 82 1.12 10.18 -5.58
C GLU A 82 1.47 10.77 -4.21
N LEU A 83 0.87 10.26 -3.12
CA LEU A 83 1.27 10.64 -1.77
C LEU A 83 2.73 10.23 -1.46
N CYS A 84 3.14 9.02 -1.85
CA CYS A 84 4.52 8.57 -1.67
C CYS A 84 5.50 9.44 -2.46
N ARG A 85 5.19 9.75 -3.72
CA ARG A 85 5.98 10.66 -4.56
C ARG A 85 6.07 12.06 -3.99
N SER A 86 4.98 12.55 -3.39
CA SER A 86 4.95 13.85 -2.72
C SER A 86 5.90 13.85 -1.53
N ILE A 87 5.91 12.79 -0.69
CA ILE A 87 6.86 12.66 0.42
C ILE A 87 8.32 12.67 -0.09
N GLU A 88 8.63 11.87 -1.11
CA GLU A 88 9.98 11.83 -1.72
C GLU A 88 10.44 13.19 -2.25
N THR A 89 9.50 13.95 -2.83
CA THR A 89 9.76 15.25 -3.45
C THR A 89 9.82 16.38 -2.42
N SER A 90 9.04 16.31 -1.34
CA SER A 90 8.99 17.35 -0.30
C SER A 90 10.18 17.26 0.67
N ILE A 91 10.78 16.08 0.87
CA ILE A 91 12.00 15.91 1.70
C ILE A 91 13.30 16.36 0.98
N LYS A 92 13.21 17.33 0.07
CA LYS A 92 14.38 17.94 -0.59
C LYS A 92 15.30 18.56 0.47
N LYS A 93 16.62 18.35 0.33
CA LYS A 93 17.66 18.89 1.22
C LYS A 93 17.52 18.50 2.71
N ASN A 94 16.90 17.35 3.02
CA ASN A 94 16.69 16.88 4.41
C ASN A 94 15.84 17.85 5.25
N ASP A 95 14.88 18.54 4.63
CA ASP A 95 13.97 19.45 5.32
C ASP A 95 12.72 18.71 5.84
N PHE A 96 12.73 18.39 7.13
CA PHE A 96 11.62 17.73 7.84
C PHE A 96 10.57 18.74 8.28
N ASN A 97 9.93 19.38 7.30
CA ASN A 97 8.93 20.41 7.55
C ASN A 97 7.54 19.80 7.85
N PRO A 98 6.59 20.61 8.36
CA PRO A 98 5.24 20.15 8.68
C PRO A 98 4.44 19.57 7.50
N GLU A 99 4.78 19.94 6.26
CA GLU A 99 4.14 19.41 5.05
C GLU A 99 4.41 17.90 4.91
N VAL A 100 5.66 17.49 5.10
CA VAL A 100 6.04 16.06 5.05
C VAL A 100 5.29 15.27 6.13
N SER A 101 5.18 15.82 7.35
CA SER A 101 4.41 15.20 8.43
C SER A 101 2.93 15.00 8.06
N LEU A 102 2.30 16.01 7.45
CA LEU A 102 0.91 15.94 7.00
C LEU A 102 0.72 14.88 5.90
N LEU A 103 1.65 14.81 4.94
CA LEU A 103 1.63 13.78 3.89
C LEU A 103 1.73 12.37 4.46
N ILE A 104 2.62 12.14 5.44
CA ILE A 104 2.77 10.85 6.13
C ILE A 104 1.49 10.49 6.88
N PHE A 105 0.88 11.45 7.56
CA PHE A 105 -0.38 11.25 8.28
C PHE A 105 -1.53 10.82 7.34
N GLU A 106 -1.72 11.52 6.22
CA GLU A 106 -2.75 11.16 5.24
C GLU A 106 -2.48 9.82 4.55
N LEU A 107 -1.20 9.54 4.26
CA LEU A 107 -0.78 8.24 3.73
C LEU A 107 -1.11 7.12 4.72
N LYS A 108 -0.74 7.26 6.00
CA LYS A 108 -1.04 6.26 7.04
C LYS A 108 -2.53 5.98 7.18
N LYS A 109 -3.35 7.03 7.24
CA LYS A 109 -4.81 6.90 7.30
C LYS A 109 -5.36 6.14 6.10
N SER A 110 -4.83 6.39 4.91
CA SER A 110 -5.20 5.70 3.68
C SER A 110 -4.73 4.25 3.66
N ILE A 111 -3.53 3.97 4.18
CA ILE A 111 -2.98 2.62 4.34
C ILE A 111 -3.84 1.78 5.29
N THR A 112 -4.33 2.34 6.41
CA THR A 112 -5.26 1.62 7.29
C THR A 112 -6.51 1.16 6.54
N ARG A 113 -7.06 2.01 5.66
CA ARG A 113 -8.21 1.64 4.83
C ARG A 113 -7.84 0.58 3.80
N LEU A 114 -6.70 0.75 3.12
CA LEU A 114 -6.19 -0.21 2.15
C LEU A 114 -6.00 -1.61 2.74
N VAL A 115 -5.40 -1.71 3.93
CA VAL A 115 -5.16 -2.99 4.60
C VAL A 115 -6.46 -3.71 4.94
N ASN A 116 -7.50 -2.97 5.35
CA ASN A 116 -8.83 -3.54 5.55
C ASN A 116 -9.44 -4.06 4.24
N GLU A 117 -9.32 -3.30 3.15
CA GLU A 117 -9.81 -3.72 1.83
C GLU A 117 -9.05 -4.96 1.30
N LEU A 118 -7.73 -5.04 1.54
CA LEU A 118 -6.91 -6.20 1.21
C LEU A 118 -7.30 -7.43 2.04
N PHE A 119 -7.63 -7.24 3.33
CA PHE A 119 -8.12 -8.30 4.20
C PHE A 119 -9.46 -8.85 3.68
N GLU A 120 -10.41 -7.97 3.35
CA GLU A 120 -11.69 -8.38 2.75
C GLU A 120 -11.51 -9.08 1.39
N LEU A 121 -10.59 -8.59 0.56
CA LEU A 121 -10.30 -9.20 -0.73
C LEU A 121 -9.73 -10.60 -0.58
N LYS A 122 -8.76 -10.77 0.34
CA LYS A 122 -8.10 -12.05 0.61
C LYS A 122 -9.10 -13.14 0.95
N GLU A 123 -10.19 -12.85 1.67
CA GLU A 123 -11.22 -13.86 2.01
C GLU A 123 -11.90 -14.48 0.78
N LYS A 124 -11.77 -13.88 -0.41
CA LYS A 124 -12.26 -14.44 -1.67
C LYS A 124 -11.30 -15.43 -2.34
N TYR A 125 -10.04 -15.46 -1.93
CA TYR A 125 -8.98 -16.25 -2.57
C TYR A 125 -8.54 -17.37 -1.63
N PRO A 126 -8.49 -18.64 -2.10
CA PRO A 126 -7.95 -19.72 -1.31
C PRO A 126 -6.46 -19.46 -1.05
N VAL A 127 -5.99 -19.89 0.13
CA VAL A 127 -4.56 -19.95 0.44
C VAL A 127 -4.25 -21.42 0.63
N SER A 128 -3.21 -21.93 -0.03
CA SER A 128 -2.81 -23.32 0.12
C SER A 128 -2.45 -23.59 1.59
N ARG A 129 -3.24 -24.44 2.28
CA ARG A 129 -2.88 -24.95 3.61
C ARG A 129 -1.85 -26.07 3.45
N ASN A 130 -0.64 -25.74 3.03
CA ASN A 130 0.45 -26.71 3.00
C ASN A 130 1.74 -26.08 3.53
N ASN A 131 1.99 -26.31 4.82
CA ASN A 131 3.27 -26.71 5.43
C ASN A 131 3.33 -26.28 6.91
N GLN A 132 2.63 -27.03 7.77
CA GLN A 132 3.14 -27.41 9.08
C GLN A 132 3.10 -28.93 9.18
#